data_AF-A0A8T5MA12-F1
#
_entry.id   AF-A0A8T5MA12-F1
#
_cell.length_a   1.000
_cell.length_b   1.000
_cell.length_c   1.000
_cell.angle_alpha   90.00
_cell.angle_beta   90.00
_cell.angle_gamma   90.00
#
_symmetry.space_group_name_H-M   'P 1'
#
loop_
_entity.id
_entity.type
_entity.pdbx_description
1 polymer ?
#
loop_
_entity_poly.entity_id
_entity_poly.type
_entity_poly.pdbx_seq_one_letter_code
_entity_poly.pdbx_strand_id
1 'polypeptide(L)'
;MKKLLLLFVLLSMGLVSALPNPASVYCGEMNYTLNDSFCIFDNGESCEQWAFFNGSCGQEHVRNLSCAVAGGQRGVVRECCVGLAELENFNLIEGDCQLLVGAYATCSDCGDGICEEWENECNCLEDCEEPQQICESLCGDGACQEIVCLGEGCPCAETIETCPGDCVEVLDGDEEKGVSMWWVFVILVVLVFLIIVGLKIAKWLVWAAIIAAIIFGIWFFVF
;
A
#
# COMPACT_ATOMS: atom_id res chain seq x y z
N MET A 1 -7.51 23.33 -32.34
CA MET A 1 -6.14 23.09 -31.81
C MET A 1 -5.49 24.34 -31.21
N LYS A 2 -5.50 25.52 -31.86
CA LYS A 2 -4.88 26.75 -31.29
C LYS A 2 -5.48 27.26 -29.97
N LYS A 3 -6.79 27.09 -29.73
CA LYS A 3 -7.46 27.49 -28.46
C LYS A 3 -7.13 26.56 -27.28
N LEU A 4 -6.74 25.30 -27.57
CA LEU A 4 -6.36 24.33 -26.55
C LEU A 4 -4.92 24.55 -26.08
N LEU A 5 -4.04 25.04 -26.98
CA LEU A 5 -2.66 25.39 -26.66
C LEU A 5 -2.58 26.63 -25.74
N LEU A 6 -3.53 27.57 -25.87
CA LEU A 6 -3.58 28.81 -25.07
C LEU A 6 -4.08 28.56 -23.64
N LEU A 7 -4.96 27.57 -23.45
CA LEU A 7 -5.41 27.10 -22.13
C LEU A 7 -4.29 26.38 -21.37
N PHE A 8 -3.44 25.63 -22.07
CA PHE A 8 -2.30 24.92 -21.46
C PHE A 8 -1.21 25.89 -20.96
N VAL A 9 -0.95 26.99 -21.69
CA VAL A 9 0.01 28.03 -21.30
C VAL A 9 -0.49 28.86 -20.10
N LEU A 10 -1.80 29.12 -20.01
CA LEU A 10 -2.38 29.82 -18.85
C LEU A 10 -2.42 28.94 -17.59
N LEU A 11 -2.55 27.62 -17.75
CA LEU A 11 -2.51 26.67 -16.64
C LEU A 11 -1.09 26.45 -16.08
N SER A 12 -0.05 26.68 -16.88
CA SER A 12 1.35 26.57 -16.44
C SER A 12 1.92 27.81 -15.74
N MET A 13 1.15 28.90 -15.63
CA MET A 13 1.59 30.15 -14.98
C MET A 13 1.09 30.31 -13.52
N GLY A 14 0.30 29.37 -13.02
CA GLY A 14 -0.13 29.37 -11.62
C GLY A 14 0.91 28.66 -10.74
N LEU A 15 1.25 29.28 -9.62
CA LEU A 15 2.14 28.80 -8.55
C LEU A 15 3.61 29.22 -8.69
N VAL A 16 3.84 30.54 -8.80
CA VAL A 16 5.04 31.12 -8.17
C VAL A 16 4.75 31.16 -6.66
N SER A 17 5.14 30.11 -5.94
CA SER A 17 5.18 30.15 -4.49
C SER A 17 6.23 31.18 -4.10
N ALA A 18 5.81 32.26 -3.45
CA ALA A 18 6.75 33.20 -2.85
C ALA A 18 7.54 32.44 -1.78
N LEU A 19 8.83 32.23 -2.01
CA LEU A 19 9.74 31.69 -1.01
C LEU A 19 9.65 32.59 0.24
N PRO A 20 9.41 32.02 1.44
CA PRO A 20 9.34 32.82 2.65
C PRO A 20 10.64 33.59 2.87
N ASN A 21 10.54 34.81 3.40
CA ASN A 21 11.72 35.60 3.72
C ASN A 21 12.51 34.88 4.83
N PRO A 22 13.78 34.48 4.59
CA PRO A 22 14.55 33.75 5.59
C PRO A 22 14.72 34.54 6.92
N ALA A 23 14.78 35.86 6.85
CA ALA A 23 14.87 36.70 8.05
C ALA A 23 13.58 36.69 8.90
N SER A 24 12.41 36.57 8.23
CA SER A 24 11.12 36.44 8.91
C SER A 24 10.98 35.07 9.58
N VAL A 25 11.43 34.01 8.90
CA VAL A 25 11.45 32.64 9.45
C VAL A 25 12.34 32.58 10.69
N TYR A 26 13.56 33.11 10.61
CA TYR A 26 14.50 33.16 11.73
C TYR A 26 13.93 33.87 12.97
N CYS A 27 13.18 34.96 12.78
CA CYS A 27 12.48 35.63 13.88
C CYS A 27 11.46 34.71 14.57
N GLY A 28 10.68 33.97 13.79
CA GLY A 28 9.70 33.00 14.31
C GLY A 28 10.34 31.81 15.01
N GLU A 29 11.46 31.30 14.49
CA GLU A 29 12.23 30.21 15.11
C GLU A 29 12.79 30.59 16.47
N MET A 30 13.15 31.87 16.65
CA MET A 30 13.56 32.42 17.95
C MET A 30 12.37 32.74 18.87
N ASN A 31 11.16 32.30 18.52
CA ASN A 31 9.92 32.50 19.25
C ASN A 31 9.63 33.98 19.54
N TYR A 32 9.84 34.83 18.54
CA TYR A 32 9.57 36.26 18.58
C TYR A 32 8.43 36.64 17.63
N THR A 33 7.81 37.80 17.89
CA THR A 33 6.65 38.24 17.11
C THR A 33 7.10 39.04 15.89
N LEU A 34 6.66 38.65 14.70
CA LEU A 34 6.90 39.43 13.48
C LEU A 34 5.87 40.55 13.34
N ASN A 35 6.34 41.77 13.13
CA ASN A 35 5.51 42.92 12.78
C ASN A 35 6.07 43.60 11.53
N ASP A 36 5.43 43.36 10.39
CA ASP A 36 5.88 43.79 9.07
C ASP A 36 7.34 43.40 8.76
N SER A 37 8.29 44.33 8.94
CA SER A 37 9.72 44.15 8.67
C SER A 37 10.56 44.01 9.96
N PHE A 38 9.92 43.96 11.12
CA PHE A 38 10.58 43.95 12.42
C PHE A 38 10.30 42.66 13.19
N CYS A 39 11.33 42.18 13.87
CA CYS A 39 11.23 41.13 14.88
C CYS A 39 11.09 41.78 16.26
N ILE A 40 10.00 41.49 16.98
CA ILE A 40 9.70 42.03 18.31
C ILE A 40 10.03 40.99 19.37
N PHE A 41 10.96 41.36 20.26
CA PHE A 41 11.46 40.53 21.35
C PHE A 41 10.54 40.55 22.57
N ASP A 42 10.75 39.63 23.52
CA ASP A 42 9.90 39.45 24.71
C ASP A 42 9.83 40.69 25.62
N ASN A 43 10.90 41.50 25.63
CA ASN A 43 10.96 42.75 26.39
C ASN A 43 10.33 43.94 25.65
N GLY A 44 9.78 43.73 24.45
CA GLY A 44 9.19 44.76 23.60
C GLY A 44 10.21 45.54 22.75
N GLU A 45 11.50 45.26 22.84
CA GLU A 45 12.50 45.78 21.90
C GLU A 45 12.30 45.15 20.52
N SER A 46 12.80 45.80 19.47
CA SER A 46 12.62 45.31 18.11
C SER A 46 13.82 45.60 17.23
N CYS A 47 14.17 44.64 16.37
CA CYS A 47 15.16 44.80 15.31
C CYS A 47 14.53 44.61 13.94
N GLU A 48 15.06 45.28 12.92
CA GLU A 48 14.71 44.94 11.53
C GLU A 48 15.12 43.49 11.26
N GLN A 49 14.28 42.71 10.59
CA GLN A 49 14.43 41.26 10.48
C GLN A 49 15.78 40.85 9.86
N TRP A 50 16.24 41.53 8.80
CA TRP A 50 17.53 41.25 8.19
C TRP A 50 18.70 41.68 9.08
N ALA A 51 18.55 42.78 9.82
CA ALA A 51 19.53 43.24 10.80
C ALA A 51 19.68 42.28 11.98
N PHE A 52 18.59 41.64 12.41
CA PHE A 52 18.63 40.57 13.41
C PHE A 52 19.26 39.31 12.82
N PHE A 53 18.83 38.89 11.63
CA PHE A 53 19.32 37.70 10.93
C PHE A 53 20.83 37.76 10.62
N ASN A 54 21.35 38.92 10.21
CA ASN A 54 22.77 39.11 9.90
C ASN A 54 23.62 39.50 11.13
N GLY A 55 22.98 39.64 12.29
CA GLY A 55 23.61 39.98 13.56
C GLY A 55 24.12 41.41 13.72
N SER A 56 23.65 42.35 12.90
CA SER A 56 23.91 43.78 13.11
C SER A 56 23.02 44.43 14.19
N CYS A 57 21.99 43.72 14.67
CA CYS A 57 21.06 44.15 15.71
C CYS A 57 20.65 42.94 16.59
N GLY A 58 20.34 43.17 17.87
CA GLY A 58 19.67 42.20 18.73
C GLY A 58 20.48 40.95 19.10
N GLN A 59 21.81 41.03 19.08
CA GLN A 59 22.67 39.87 19.40
C GLN A 59 22.49 39.35 20.83
N GLU A 60 22.10 40.22 21.75
CA GLU A 60 21.70 39.92 23.12
C GLU A 60 20.38 39.13 23.22
N HIS A 61 19.55 39.19 22.17
CA HIS A 61 18.27 38.48 22.04
C HIS A 61 18.39 37.23 21.18
N VAL A 62 19.58 36.88 20.70
CA VAL A 62 19.76 35.58 20.05
C VAL A 62 19.57 34.51 21.11
N ARG A 63 18.43 33.82 21.08
CA ARG A 63 18.26 32.61 21.87
C ARG A 63 19.30 31.62 21.35
N ASN A 64 20.27 31.27 22.17
CA ASN A 64 21.15 30.15 21.87
C ASN A 64 20.27 28.90 21.86
N LEU A 65 19.79 28.47 20.69
CA LEU A 65 19.51 27.05 20.49
C LEU A 65 20.86 26.33 20.49
N SER A 66 21.36 26.11 21.71
CA SER A 66 22.60 25.39 22.01
C SER A 66 22.47 23.89 21.75
N CYS A 67 21.23 23.42 21.58
CA CYS A 67 20.90 22.03 21.36
C CYS A 67 20.03 21.84 20.12
N ALA A 68 20.02 20.63 19.57
CA ALA A 68 19.13 20.20 18.51
C ALA A 68 17.80 19.71 19.10
N VAL A 69 16.70 20.21 18.54
CA VAL A 69 15.32 19.80 18.85
C VAL A 69 14.98 18.47 18.18
N ALA A 70 13.82 17.88 18.48
CA ALA A 70 13.35 16.64 17.87
C ALA A 70 13.31 16.77 16.33
N GLY A 71 13.76 15.71 15.64
CA GLY A 71 13.94 15.70 14.18
C GLY A 71 15.12 16.53 13.67
N GLY A 72 15.81 17.26 14.55
CA GLY A 72 16.99 18.05 14.20
C GLY A 72 18.20 17.17 13.92
N GLN A 73 18.89 17.44 12.80
CA GLN A 73 20.16 16.78 12.47
C GLN A 73 21.32 17.33 13.31
N ARG A 74 22.14 16.42 13.85
CA ARG A 74 23.31 16.72 14.65
C ARG A 74 24.57 16.84 13.76
N GLY A 75 25.08 18.06 13.62
CA GLY A 75 26.47 18.29 13.16
C GLY A 75 27.49 18.10 14.28
N VAL A 76 28.79 18.20 13.97
CA VAL A 76 29.93 17.91 14.89
C VAL A 76 29.94 18.74 16.21
N VAL A 77 29.08 19.76 16.38
CA VAL A 77 29.12 20.71 17.51
C VAL A 77 27.75 21.08 18.10
N ARG A 78 26.76 20.18 18.14
CA ARG A 78 25.50 20.42 18.87
C ARG A 78 25.09 19.18 19.63
N GLU A 79 24.59 19.30 20.85
CA GLU A 79 23.99 18.19 21.62
C GLU A 79 22.48 18.18 21.42
N CYS A 80 21.80 17.05 21.64
CA CYS A 80 20.33 17.03 21.66
C CYS A 80 19.79 17.78 22.88
N CYS A 81 18.59 18.36 22.76
CA CYS A 81 17.97 19.06 23.89
C CYS A 81 17.62 18.10 25.03
N VAL A 82 17.41 18.64 26.24
CA VAL A 82 17.06 17.82 27.42
C VAL A 82 15.78 17.03 27.14
N GLY A 83 15.84 15.70 27.33
CA GLY A 83 14.74 14.79 27.03
C GLY A 83 14.86 14.09 25.68
N LEU A 84 15.81 14.48 24.84
CA LEU A 84 16.07 13.87 23.54
C LEU A 84 17.37 13.06 23.56
N ALA A 85 17.34 11.90 22.90
CA ALA A 85 18.48 11.04 22.65
C ALA A 85 18.95 11.17 21.20
N GLU A 86 20.20 10.80 20.96
CA GLU A 86 20.77 10.73 19.62
C GLU A 86 20.45 9.35 19.02
N LEU A 87 19.72 9.34 17.90
CA LEU A 87 19.46 8.14 17.12
C LEU A 87 20.47 8.03 16.00
N GLU A 88 21.13 6.87 15.94
CA GLU A 88 21.99 6.53 14.82
C GLU A 88 21.14 6.36 13.55
N ASN A 89 21.72 6.74 12.42
CA ASN A 89 21.00 6.76 11.16
C ASN A 89 20.99 5.35 10.52
N PHE A 90 20.26 4.43 11.14
CA PHE A 90 19.96 3.13 10.57
C PHE A 90 18.71 3.22 9.69
N ASN A 91 18.71 2.45 8.61
CA ASN A 91 17.56 2.27 7.75
C ASN A 91 17.37 0.79 7.45
N LEU A 92 16.12 0.40 7.20
CA LEU A 92 15.79 -0.94 6.75
C LEU A 92 16.13 -1.07 5.25
N ILE A 93 17.10 -1.92 4.94
CA ILE A 93 17.50 -2.25 3.56
C ILE A 93 17.37 -3.75 3.40
N GLU A 94 16.43 -4.20 2.58
CA GLU A 94 16.15 -5.63 2.34
C GLU A 94 15.80 -6.43 3.62
N GLY A 95 15.19 -5.77 4.61
CA GLY A 95 14.81 -6.40 5.88
C GLY A 95 15.91 -6.41 6.94
N ASP A 96 17.09 -5.86 6.64
CA ASP A 96 18.19 -5.72 7.59
C ASP A 96 18.41 -4.24 7.95
N CYS A 97 18.66 -3.97 9.23
CA CYS A 97 19.00 -2.63 9.72
C CYS A 97 20.46 -2.30 9.41
N GLN A 98 20.67 -1.38 8.48
CA GLN A 98 21.99 -0.98 8.00
C GLN A 98 22.31 0.46 8.37
N LEU A 99 23.50 0.68 8.92
CA LEU A 99 24.00 2.02 9.24
C LEU A 99 24.34 2.79 7.96
N LEU A 100 23.77 3.98 7.80
CA LEU A 100 24.15 4.90 6.73
C LEU A 100 25.40 5.69 7.12
N VAL A 101 26.55 5.13 6.77
CA VAL A 101 27.84 5.76 7.01
C VAL A 101 27.90 7.12 6.29
N GLY A 102 28.08 8.19 7.06
CA GLY A 102 28.16 9.57 6.55
C GLY A 102 26.86 10.38 6.68
N ALA A 103 25.78 9.78 7.19
CA ALA A 103 24.59 10.52 7.61
C ALA A 103 24.79 11.15 9.00
N TYR A 104 24.18 12.32 9.23
CA TYR A 104 24.16 12.96 10.54
C TYR A 104 23.19 12.24 11.46
N ALA A 105 23.51 12.05 12.74
CA ALA A 105 22.54 11.52 13.69
C ALA A 105 21.37 12.50 13.88
N THR A 106 20.20 11.98 14.27
CA THR A 106 18.99 12.78 14.52
C THR A 106 18.63 12.73 15.99
N CYS A 107 18.08 13.81 16.54
CA CYS A 107 17.58 13.81 17.91
C CYS A 107 16.11 13.35 17.95
N SER A 108 15.75 12.42 18.83
CA SER A 108 14.35 12.08 19.12
C SER A 108 14.13 11.70 20.59
N ASP A 109 12.87 11.69 21.03
CA ASP A 109 12.38 11.23 22.35
C ASP A 109 11.85 9.79 22.31
N CYS A 110 12.40 8.95 21.43
CA CYS A 110 12.09 7.52 21.30
C CYS A 110 11.69 6.83 22.63
N GLY A 111 10.57 6.14 22.59
CA GLY A 111 9.83 5.56 23.71
C GLY A 111 8.63 6.41 24.17
N ASP A 112 8.16 7.38 23.38
CA ASP A 112 7.00 8.23 23.70
C ASP A 112 5.65 7.64 23.21
N GLY A 113 5.72 6.55 22.45
CA GLY A 113 4.59 5.84 21.85
C GLY A 113 4.13 6.41 20.51
N ILE A 114 4.90 7.31 19.89
CA ILE A 114 4.59 7.95 18.61
C ILE A 114 5.77 7.75 17.64
N CYS A 115 5.57 6.93 16.61
CA CYS A 115 6.58 6.82 15.55
C CYS A 115 6.63 8.09 14.69
N GLU A 116 7.64 8.92 14.89
CA GLU A 116 7.85 10.17 14.14
C GLU A 116 8.43 9.92 12.73
N GLU A 117 8.37 10.91 11.82
CA GLU A 117 8.80 10.73 10.42
C GLU A 117 10.30 10.41 10.25
N TRP A 118 11.12 10.72 11.25
CA TRP A 118 12.57 10.43 11.27
C TRP A 118 12.93 9.18 12.08
N GLU A 119 11.92 8.54 12.66
CA GLU A 119 12.02 7.28 13.36
C GLU A 119 11.61 6.13 12.44
N ASN A 120 12.16 4.96 12.72
CA ASN A 120 11.87 3.72 12.03
C ASN A 120 12.23 2.54 12.94
N GLU A 121 11.79 1.35 12.57
CA GLU A 121 12.05 0.10 13.31
C GLU A 121 13.55 -0.19 13.58
N CYS A 122 14.47 0.44 12.85
CA CYS A 122 15.91 0.27 13.03
C CYS A 122 16.57 1.29 13.95
N ASN A 123 16.00 2.48 14.12
CA ASN A 123 16.59 3.53 14.95
C ASN A 123 15.73 3.88 16.19
N CYS A 124 14.45 3.52 16.20
CA CYS A 124 13.55 3.61 17.36
C CYS A 124 12.54 2.45 17.31
N LEU A 125 12.94 1.28 17.80
CA LEU A 125 12.10 0.08 17.74
C LEU A 125 10.87 0.21 18.65
N GLU A 126 11.01 0.91 19.76
CA GLU A 126 10.00 1.04 20.80
C GLU A 126 8.69 1.66 20.29
N ASP A 127 8.79 2.66 19.42
CA ASP A 127 7.62 3.39 18.90
C ASP A 127 7.24 2.96 17.49
N CYS A 128 8.20 2.47 16.70
CA CYS A 128 8.02 2.13 15.29
C CYS A 128 7.97 0.63 15.00
N GLU A 129 7.81 -0.24 16.02
CA GLU A 129 7.52 -1.65 15.77
C GLU A 129 6.23 -1.76 14.95
N GLU A 130 6.26 -2.50 13.83
CA GLU A 130 5.02 -2.85 13.12
C GLU A 130 4.04 -3.44 14.14
N PRO A 131 2.75 -3.09 14.08
CA PRO A 131 1.78 -3.45 15.10
C PRO A 131 1.88 -4.94 15.39
N GLN A 132 2.37 -5.27 16.60
CA GLN A 132 2.37 -6.62 17.13
C GLN A 132 1.01 -7.23 16.82
N GLN A 133 1.03 -8.41 16.17
CA GLN A 133 -0.17 -9.11 15.74
C GLN A 133 -1.27 -8.99 16.81
N ILE A 134 -2.30 -8.21 16.51
CA ILE A 134 -3.45 -7.94 17.40
C ILE A 134 -4.26 -9.23 17.69
N CYS A 135 -3.88 -10.32 17.05
CA CYS A 135 -4.54 -11.61 17.06
C CYS A 135 -3.85 -12.62 18.00
N GLU A 136 -4.63 -13.60 18.46
CA GLU A 136 -4.17 -14.69 19.32
C GLU A 136 -3.84 -15.93 18.48
N SER A 137 -2.66 -16.52 18.65
CA SER A 137 -2.34 -17.79 17.98
C SER A 137 -3.07 -18.94 18.68
N LEU A 138 -3.78 -19.76 17.91
CA LEU A 138 -4.46 -20.96 18.39
C LEU A 138 -3.73 -22.24 17.97
N CYS A 139 -2.51 -22.11 17.46
CA CYS A 139 -1.69 -23.23 17.01
C CYS A 139 -1.58 -24.33 18.07
N GLY A 140 -1.96 -25.54 17.68
CA GLY A 140 -2.08 -26.73 18.51
C GLY A 140 -3.51 -27.02 19.01
N ASP A 141 -4.52 -26.24 18.59
CA ASP A 141 -5.94 -26.53 18.87
C ASP A 141 -6.53 -27.60 17.94
N GLY A 142 -5.79 -27.98 16.90
CA GLY A 142 -6.14 -29.02 15.94
C GLY A 142 -6.96 -28.53 14.75
N ALA A 143 -7.06 -27.21 14.53
CA ALA A 143 -7.68 -26.60 13.36
C ALA A 143 -6.78 -25.52 12.74
N CYS A 144 -6.74 -25.42 11.41
CA CYS A 144 -6.03 -24.35 10.72
C CYS A 144 -6.92 -23.12 10.56
N GLN A 145 -6.58 -21.99 11.20
CA GLN A 145 -7.38 -20.76 11.13
C GLN A 145 -7.04 -19.96 9.86
N GLU A 146 -7.69 -20.28 8.73
CA GLU A 146 -7.48 -19.56 7.46
C GLU A 146 -8.34 -18.29 7.32
N ILE A 147 -9.49 -18.22 8.01
CA ILE A 147 -10.43 -17.09 7.93
C ILE A 147 -10.52 -16.43 9.31
N VAL A 148 -9.94 -15.24 9.45
CA VAL A 148 -9.84 -14.52 10.72
C VAL A 148 -10.44 -13.12 10.66
N CYS A 149 -10.86 -12.60 11.81
CA CYS A 149 -11.29 -11.21 11.97
C CYS A 149 -10.12 -10.29 12.33
N LEU A 150 -10.16 -9.03 11.90
CA LEU A 150 -9.10 -8.04 12.14
C LEU A 150 -9.30 -7.29 13.48
N GLY A 151 -9.65 -7.99 14.56
CA GLY A 151 -9.94 -7.39 15.87
C GLY A 151 -9.09 -7.96 17.01
N GLU A 152 -9.01 -7.21 18.12
CA GLU A 152 -8.35 -7.67 19.36
C GLU A 152 -9.02 -8.96 19.87
N GLY A 153 -8.20 -9.98 20.12
CA GLY A 153 -8.67 -11.31 20.58
C GLY A 153 -9.26 -12.19 19.48
N CYS A 154 -9.14 -11.80 18.20
CA CYS A 154 -9.41 -12.70 17.08
C CYS A 154 -8.24 -13.68 16.89
N PRO A 155 -8.48 -14.91 16.40
CA PRO A 155 -7.39 -15.82 16.06
C PRO A 155 -6.50 -15.26 14.94
N CYS A 156 -5.22 -15.56 14.95
CA CYS A 156 -4.31 -15.22 13.85
C CYS A 156 -4.54 -16.14 12.65
N ALA A 157 -4.32 -15.62 11.44
CA ALA A 157 -4.32 -16.47 10.27
C ALA A 157 -3.14 -17.44 10.36
N GLU A 158 -3.42 -18.73 10.35
CA GLU A 158 -2.40 -19.77 10.42
C GLU A 158 -2.09 -20.31 9.03
N THR A 159 -0.82 -20.61 8.81
CA THR A 159 -0.28 -21.14 7.55
C THR A 159 0.58 -22.34 7.86
N ILE A 160 0.94 -23.13 6.84
CA ILE A 160 1.90 -24.23 6.99
C ILE A 160 3.25 -23.74 7.58
N GLU A 161 3.65 -22.50 7.31
CA GLU A 161 4.90 -21.94 7.81
C GLU A 161 4.79 -21.49 9.27
N THR A 162 3.64 -20.96 9.67
CA THR A 162 3.40 -20.39 11.02
C THR A 162 2.85 -21.41 12.01
N CYS A 163 2.05 -22.39 11.58
CA CYS A 163 1.57 -23.50 12.40
C CYS A 163 1.47 -24.82 11.59
N PRO A 164 2.60 -25.50 11.33
CA PRO A 164 2.61 -26.75 10.59
C PRO A 164 1.90 -27.90 11.31
N GLY A 165 1.64 -27.82 12.62
CA GLY A 165 0.97 -28.89 13.36
C GLY A 165 -0.50 -29.06 12.99
N ASP A 166 -1.19 -27.93 12.80
CA ASP A 166 -2.64 -27.88 12.57
C ASP A 166 -2.98 -27.58 11.11
N CYS A 167 -2.08 -26.89 10.40
CA CYS A 167 -2.21 -26.57 8.98
C CYS A 167 -1.52 -27.59 8.06
N VAL A 168 -1.11 -28.77 8.54
CA VAL A 168 -0.79 -29.86 7.60
C VAL A 168 -2.03 -30.06 6.75
N GLU A 169 -1.89 -30.00 5.43
CA GLU A 169 -2.95 -30.43 4.52
C GLU A 169 -3.40 -31.81 4.98
N VAL A 170 -4.52 -31.84 5.69
CA VAL A 170 -5.28 -33.05 5.87
C VAL A 170 -5.66 -33.41 4.45
N LEU A 171 -4.96 -34.41 3.90
CA LEU A 171 -5.37 -35.12 2.71
C LEU A 171 -6.66 -35.90 3.01
N ASP A 172 -7.69 -35.20 3.52
CA ASP A 172 -9.06 -35.66 3.51
C ASP A 172 -9.50 -35.52 2.07
N GLY A 173 -9.16 -36.58 1.34
CA GLY A 173 -9.57 -36.81 -0.02
C GLY A 173 -11.07 -36.97 -0.09
N ASP A 174 -11.76 -35.84 -0.16
CA ASP A 174 -13.01 -35.72 -0.88
C ASP A 174 -12.71 -34.89 -2.13
N GLU A 175 -11.98 -35.54 -3.05
CA GLU A 175 -11.90 -35.12 -4.45
C GLU A 175 -13.31 -35.18 -5.03
N GLU A 176 -14.11 -34.14 -4.79
CA GLU A 176 -15.33 -33.90 -5.56
C GLU A 176 -14.89 -33.77 -7.01
N LYS A 177 -15.03 -34.88 -7.76
CA LYS A 177 -14.86 -34.91 -9.20
C LYS A 177 -15.96 -34.05 -9.81
N GLY A 178 -15.74 -32.74 -9.78
CA GLY A 178 -16.50 -31.76 -10.51
C GLY A 178 -16.48 -32.22 -11.96
N VAL A 179 -17.63 -32.73 -12.43
CA VAL A 179 -17.80 -33.11 -13.83
C VAL A 179 -17.49 -31.86 -14.62
N SER A 180 -16.31 -31.81 -15.24
CA SER A 180 -15.84 -30.60 -15.89
C SER A 180 -16.91 -30.17 -16.89
N MET A 181 -17.25 -28.89 -16.89
CA MET A 181 -18.28 -28.32 -17.77
C MET A 181 -18.03 -28.68 -19.25
N TRP A 182 -16.78 -29.00 -19.59
CA TRP A 182 -16.39 -29.55 -20.89
C TRP A 182 -17.01 -30.92 -21.20
N TRP A 183 -17.10 -31.85 -20.24
CA TRP A 183 -17.80 -33.12 -20.42
C TRP A 183 -19.30 -32.95 -20.68
N VAL A 184 -19.93 -31.97 -20.03
CA VAL A 184 -21.34 -31.61 -20.30
C VAL A 184 -21.50 -31.14 -21.74
N PHE A 185 -20.56 -30.31 -22.22
CA PHE A 185 -20.56 -29.84 -23.60
C PHE A 185 -20.33 -30.98 -24.61
N VAL A 186 -19.38 -31.88 -24.36
CA VAL A 186 -19.10 -33.04 -25.20
C VAL A 186 -20.33 -33.96 -25.30
N ILE A 187 -20.99 -34.26 -24.17
CA ILE A 187 -22.20 -35.07 -24.14
C ILE A 187 -23.33 -34.42 -24.97
N LEU A 188 -23.52 -33.10 -24.81
CA LEU A 188 -24.56 -32.37 -25.54
C LEU A 188 -24.32 -32.38 -27.05
N VAL A 189 -23.07 -32.18 -27.49
CA VAL A 189 -22.70 -32.25 -28.91
C VAL A 189 -22.95 -33.65 -29.49
N VAL A 190 -22.60 -34.71 -28.76
CA VAL A 190 -22.83 -36.10 -29.19
C VAL A 190 -24.32 -36.39 -29.32
N LEU A 191 -25.15 -35.97 -28.34
CA LEU A 191 -26.60 -36.16 -28.39
C LEU A 191 -27.23 -35.43 -29.58
N VAL A 192 -26.86 -34.17 -29.83
CA VAL A 192 -27.35 -33.40 -30.97
C VAL A 192 -26.96 -34.06 -32.29
N PHE A 193 -25.73 -34.55 -32.41
CA PHE A 193 -25.26 -35.25 -33.61
C PHE A 193 -26.07 -36.53 -33.89
N LEU A 194 -26.31 -37.35 -32.85
CA LEU A 194 -27.11 -38.57 -32.99
C LEU A 194 -28.55 -38.28 -33.42
N ILE A 195 -29.16 -37.21 -32.90
CA ILE A 195 -30.51 -36.78 -33.31
C ILE A 195 -30.54 -36.37 -34.78
N ILE A 196 -29.56 -35.58 -35.24
CA ILE A 196 -29.49 -35.12 -36.64
C ILE A 196 -29.30 -36.31 -37.60
N VAL A 197 -28.39 -37.23 -37.25
CA VAL A 197 -28.15 -38.44 -38.05
C VAL A 197 -29.40 -39.33 -38.08
N GLY A 198 -30.04 -39.55 -36.93
CA GLY A 198 -31.28 -40.30 -36.83
C GLY A 198 -32.41 -39.74 -37.71
N LEU A 199 -32.61 -38.41 -37.69
CA LEU A 199 -33.62 -37.74 -38.52
C LEU A 199 -33.32 -37.87 -40.03
N LYS A 200 -32.05 -37.82 -40.44
CA LYS A 200 -31.66 -38.06 -41.84
C LYS A 200 -31.94 -39.48 -42.28
N ILE A 201 -31.60 -40.47 -41.45
CA ILE A 201 -31.85 -41.89 -41.73
C ILE A 201 -33.36 -42.15 -41.83
N ALA A 202 -34.16 -41.62 -40.89
CA ALA A 202 -35.61 -41.77 -40.92
C ALA A 202 -36.22 -41.19 -42.20
N LYS A 203 -35.81 -39.99 -42.62
CA LYS A 203 -36.24 -39.40 -43.90
C LYS A 203 -35.86 -40.28 -45.09
N TRP A 204 -34.64 -40.81 -45.10
CA TRP A 204 -34.17 -41.67 -46.19
C TRP A 204 -34.99 -42.97 -46.28
N LEU A 205 -35.32 -43.60 -45.15
CA LEU A 205 -36.18 -44.78 -45.11
C LEU A 205 -37.60 -44.51 -45.61
N VAL A 206 -38.19 -43.36 -45.27
CA VAL A 206 -39.51 -42.97 -45.78
C VAL A 206 -39.49 -42.81 -47.31
N TRP A 207 -38.48 -42.12 -47.85
CA TRP A 207 -38.32 -42.01 -49.30
C TRP A 207 -38.08 -43.35 -49.99
N ALA A 208 -37.27 -44.22 -49.40
CA ALA A 208 -37.04 -45.57 -49.92
C ALA A 208 -38.34 -46.40 -49.93
N ALA A 209 -39.17 -46.30 -48.89
CA ALA A 209 -40.48 -46.97 -48.82
C ALA A 209 -41.46 -46.43 -49.88
N ILE A 210 -41.50 -45.12 -50.09
CA ILE A 210 -42.33 -44.49 -51.14
C ILE A 210 -41.88 -44.97 -52.53
N ILE A 211 -40.57 -44.98 -52.80
CA ILE A 211 -40.03 -45.46 -54.08
C ILE A 211 -40.37 -46.94 -54.28
N ALA A 212 -40.21 -47.78 -53.26
CA ALA A 212 -40.57 -49.20 -53.33
C ALA A 212 -42.07 -49.40 -53.62
N ALA A 213 -42.95 -48.62 -52.98
CA ALA A 213 -44.39 -48.66 -53.23
C ALA A 213 -44.77 -48.22 -54.66
N ILE A 214 -44.11 -47.19 -55.19
CA ILE A 214 -44.30 -46.74 -56.58
C ILE A 214 -43.85 -47.82 -57.57
N ILE A 215 -42.66 -48.40 -57.37
CA ILE A 215 -42.13 -49.47 -58.22
C ILE A 215 -43.06 -50.69 -58.19
N PHE A 216 -43.53 -51.10 -57.00
CA PHE A 216 -44.46 -52.22 -56.85
C PHE A 216 -45.82 -51.94 -57.50
N GLY A 217 -46.35 -50.72 -57.37
CA GLY A 217 -47.60 -50.30 -58.02
C GLY A 217 -47.51 -50.29 -59.55
N ILE A 218 -46.39 -49.81 -60.11
CA ILE A 218 -46.13 -49.86 -61.57
C ILE A 218 -46.05 -51.30 -62.06
N TRP A 219 -45.36 -52.18 -61.31
CA TRP A 219 -45.24 -53.59 -61.67
C TRP A 219 -46.60 -54.30 -61.72
N PHE A 220 -47.48 -54.04 -60.74
CA PHE A 220 -48.83 -54.59 -60.69
C PHE A 220 -49.76 -54.09 -61.82
N PHE A 221 -49.48 -52.92 -62.40
CA PHE A 221 -50.29 -52.38 -63.50
C PHE A 221 -49.84 -52.88 -64.88
N VAL A 222 -48.59 -53.34 -64.99
CA VAL A 222 -47.97 -53.81 -66.25
C VAL A 222 -48.17 -55.31 -66.47
N PHE A 223 -48.32 -56.10 -65.40
CA PHE A 223 -48.52 -57.56 -65.43
C PHE A 223 -49.91 -57.94 -64.94
#